data_AF-A0A359KGF2-F1
#
_entry.id   AF-A0A359KGF2-F1
#
_cell.length_a   1.000
_cell.length_b   1.000
_cell.length_c   1.000
_cell.angle_alpha   90.00
_cell.angle_beta   90.00
_cell.angle_gamma   90.00
#
_symmetry.space_group_name_H-M   'P 1'
#
loop_
_entity.id
_entity.type
_entity.pdbx_description
1 polymer ?
#
loop_
_entity_poly.entity_id
_entity_poly.type
_entity_poly.pdbx_seq_one_letter_code
_entity_poly.pdbx_strand_id
1 'polypeptide(L)'
;RPVYNKKACFDAFPFPDLNSAAGEEIGVLAEEIDERRRQVLAQHEDLTMTGLYNVRRRLQEGAELIGSERDLYDRGQVGLLHHLHQRLDQQVATAYGWRDGMTNQATLGALLELNRARRVQEERGEIQFLRPSYQAGRIKSSARAVQIEALLDRTSTRAPLPDAPAVLAGVLLEELRREGRPLQPLELARRFDGRIGRRKTDRIEQTLAILAVAGSVQRTDEGWFSPRRH
;
A
#
# COMPACT_ATOMS: atom_id res chain seq x y z
N ARG A 1 -9.18 30.00 8.72
CA ARG A 1 -7.78 29.64 8.38
C ARG A 1 -7.60 28.17 8.73
N PRO A 2 -6.99 27.33 7.87
CA PRO A 2 -6.65 25.96 8.26
C PRO A 2 -5.71 25.99 9.48
N VAL A 3 -5.95 25.10 10.44
CA VAL A 3 -5.14 24.94 11.66
C VAL A 3 -4.49 23.56 11.61
N TYR A 4 -3.23 23.48 11.98
CA TYR A 4 -2.52 22.22 12.04
C TYR A 4 -3.05 21.35 13.19
N ASN A 5 -3.53 20.15 12.87
CA ASN A 5 -3.93 19.15 13.84
C ASN A 5 -3.06 17.91 13.64
N LYS A 6 -2.25 17.53 14.64
CA LYS A 6 -1.30 16.42 14.53
C LYS A 6 -1.93 15.14 13.99
N LYS A 7 -3.08 14.72 14.51
CA LYS A 7 -3.74 13.47 14.10
C LYS A 7 -4.21 13.52 12.66
N ALA A 8 -4.79 14.64 12.24
CA ALA A 8 -5.32 14.79 10.88
C ALA A 8 -4.24 15.11 9.85
N CYS A 9 -3.12 15.70 10.27
CA CYS A 9 -2.08 16.19 9.36
C CYS A 9 -0.86 15.27 9.31
N PHE A 10 -0.26 14.89 10.44
CA PHE A 10 1.01 14.15 10.48
C PHE A 10 0.81 12.65 10.61
N ASP A 11 -0.02 12.23 11.56
CA ASP A 11 -0.19 10.79 11.85
C ASP A 11 -0.83 10.05 10.66
N ALA A 12 -1.62 10.75 9.85
CA ALA A 12 -2.24 10.22 8.64
C ALA A 12 -1.45 10.53 7.35
N PHE A 13 -0.30 11.20 7.43
CA PHE A 13 0.45 11.58 6.22
C PHE A 13 1.19 10.38 5.64
N PRO A 14 1.03 10.07 4.34
CA PRO A 14 1.71 8.94 3.73
C PRO A 14 3.13 9.34 3.32
N PHE A 15 4.07 9.30 4.28
CA PHE A 15 5.49 9.59 4.02
C PHE A 15 6.13 8.61 3.01
N PRO A 16 7.18 9.04 2.27
CA PRO A 16 7.90 8.16 1.36
C PRO A 16 8.82 7.22 2.13
N ASP A 17 9.37 6.22 1.43
CA ASP A 17 10.48 5.46 1.97
C ASP A 17 11.76 6.30 1.97
N LEU A 18 12.39 6.42 3.14
CA LEU A 18 13.59 7.24 3.34
C LEU A 18 14.88 6.41 3.39
N ASN A 19 14.83 5.09 3.14
CA ASN A 19 16.02 4.22 3.13
C ASN A 19 16.85 4.33 1.84
N SER A 20 16.67 5.40 1.07
CA SER A 20 17.36 5.66 -0.20
C SER A 20 18.36 6.80 -0.05
N ALA A 21 19.26 6.96 -1.02
CA ALA A 21 20.19 8.10 -1.07
C ALA A 21 19.45 9.45 -1.04
N ALA A 22 18.25 9.54 -1.61
CA ALA A 22 17.41 10.74 -1.51
C ALA A 22 16.99 11.03 -0.06
N GLY A 23 16.75 10.00 0.75
CA GLY A 23 16.46 10.14 2.17
C GLY A 23 17.63 10.69 3.00
N GLU A 24 18.86 10.25 2.69
CA GLU A 24 20.07 10.80 3.31
C GLU A 24 20.28 12.28 2.94
N GLU A 25 20.14 12.62 1.66
CA GLU A 25 20.27 13.99 1.15
C GLU A 25 19.19 14.92 1.75
N ILE A 26 17.95 14.44 1.92
CA ILE A 26 16.89 15.17 2.64
C ILE A 26 17.35 15.54 4.05
N GLY A 27 18.01 14.62 4.75
CA GLY A 27 18.55 14.85 6.09
C GLY A 27 19.59 15.96 6.10
N VAL A 28 20.58 15.88 5.21
CA VAL A 28 21.64 16.90 5.06
C VAL A 28 21.05 18.27 4.74
N LEU A 29 20.12 18.35 3.79
CA LEU A 29 19.47 19.60 3.41
C LEU A 29 18.64 20.19 4.55
N ALA A 30 17.93 19.35 5.32
CA ALA A 30 17.14 19.81 6.46
C ALA A 30 18.03 20.40 7.56
N GLU A 31 19.17 19.76 7.85
CA GLU A 31 20.16 20.25 8.81
C GLU A 31 20.80 21.56 8.33
N GLU A 32 21.17 21.66 7.06
CA GLU A 32 21.74 22.89 6.49
C GLU A 32 20.73 24.05 6.57
N ILE A 33 19.47 23.82 6.18
CA ILE A 33 18.40 24.84 6.30
C ILE A 33 18.25 25.29 7.76
N ASP A 34 18.31 24.37 8.72
CA ASP A 34 18.23 24.66 10.15
C ASP A 34 19.43 25.46 10.67
N GLU A 35 20.63 25.07 10.28
CA GLU A 35 21.86 25.80 10.62
C GLU A 35 21.84 27.23 10.07
N ARG A 36 21.49 27.41 8.79
CA ARG A 36 21.40 28.74 8.16
C ARG A 36 20.38 29.63 8.86
N ARG A 37 19.19 29.10 9.17
CA ARG A 37 18.17 29.83 9.94
C ARG A 37 18.72 30.29 11.29
N ARG A 38 19.40 29.42 12.03
CA ARG A 38 20.03 29.79 13.31
C ARG A 38 21.09 30.86 13.15
N GLN A 39 21.99 30.71 12.18
CA GLN A 39 23.08 31.67 11.93
C GLN A 39 22.52 33.07 11.60
N VAL A 40 21.55 33.15 10.70
CA VAL A 40 20.90 34.41 10.32
C VAL A 40 20.22 35.08 11.51
N LEU A 41 19.42 34.33 12.27
CA LEU A 41 18.70 34.88 13.42
C LEU A 41 19.62 35.28 14.58
N ALA A 42 20.77 34.62 14.73
CA ALA A 42 21.78 35.00 15.71
C ALA A 42 22.56 36.26 15.31
N GLN A 43 22.73 36.52 14.00
CA GLN A 43 23.43 37.70 13.48
C GLN A 43 22.53 38.93 13.40
N HIS A 44 21.21 38.74 13.32
CA HIS A 44 20.24 39.81 13.14
C HIS A 44 19.04 39.62 14.08
N GLU A 45 19.14 40.21 15.28
CA GLU A 45 18.11 40.07 16.33
C GLU A 45 16.74 40.64 15.94
N ASP A 46 16.70 41.58 14.99
CA ASP A 46 15.46 42.15 14.45
C ASP A 46 14.75 41.21 13.47
N LEU A 47 15.46 40.21 12.92
CA LEU A 47 14.88 39.24 12.02
C LEU A 47 14.11 38.16 12.78
N THR A 48 13.03 37.69 12.17
CA THR A 48 12.20 36.62 12.73
C THR A 48 12.02 35.53 11.70
N MET A 49 11.82 34.30 12.17
CA MET A 49 11.47 33.16 11.30
C MET A 49 10.28 33.51 10.40
N THR A 50 9.23 34.14 10.95
CA THR A 50 8.05 34.56 10.19
C THR A 50 8.43 35.56 9.09
N GLY A 51 9.28 36.55 9.39
CA GLY A 51 9.76 37.53 8.41
C GLY A 51 10.49 36.87 7.24
N LEU A 52 11.46 35.98 7.55
CA LEU A 52 12.22 35.23 6.54
C LEU A 52 11.31 34.46 5.59
N TYR A 53 10.31 33.75 6.13
CA TYR A 53 9.41 32.93 5.32
C TYR A 53 8.35 33.74 4.57
N ASN A 54 7.98 34.93 5.06
CA ASN A 54 7.11 35.84 4.30
C ASN A 54 7.82 36.37 3.05
N VAL A 55 9.09 36.79 3.18
CA VAL A 55 9.88 37.26 2.04
C VAL A 55 10.22 36.11 1.08
N ARG A 56 10.54 34.91 1.59
CA ARG A 56 10.72 33.71 0.75
C ARG A 56 9.46 33.39 -0.07
N ARG A 57 8.27 33.56 0.52
CA ARG A 57 7.00 33.36 -0.20
C ARG A 57 6.85 34.36 -1.34
N ARG A 58 7.12 35.64 -1.11
CA ARG A 58 7.08 36.66 -2.18
C ARG A 58 8.03 36.32 -3.32
N LEU A 59 9.24 35.86 -3.00
CA LEU A 59 10.19 35.37 -4.00
C LEU A 59 9.62 34.20 -4.81
N GLN A 60 9.00 33.22 -4.14
CA GLN A 60 8.37 32.07 -4.80
C GLN A 60 7.21 32.48 -5.72
N GLU A 61 6.47 33.52 -5.35
CA GLU A 61 5.38 34.09 -6.15
C GLU A 61 5.89 34.97 -7.31
N GLY A 62 7.21 35.15 -7.45
CA GLY A 62 7.82 35.99 -8.49
C GLY A 62 7.59 37.48 -8.26
N ALA A 63 7.22 37.88 -7.04
CA ALA A 63 6.90 39.26 -6.74
C ALA A 63 8.19 40.08 -6.53
N GLU A 64 8.17 41.34 -6.98
CA GLU A 64 9.28 42.26 -6.75
C GLU A 64 9.44 42.55 -5.26
N LEU A 65 10.69 42.55 -4.78
CA LEU A 65 11.05 42.84 -3.40
C LEU A 65 11.53 44.28 -3.30
N ILE A 66 10.88 45.10 -2.46
CA ILE A 66 11.16 46.54 -2.35
C ILE A 66 11.49 46.94 -0.91
N GLY A 67 12.32 47.98 -0.77
CA GLY A 67 12.63 48.61 0.52
C GLY A 67 13.04 47.61 1.60
N SER A 68 12.27 47.55 2.69
CA SER A 68 12.51 46.65 3.82
C SER A 68 12.44 45.16 3.47
N GLU A 69 11.67 44.76 2.44
CA GLU A 69 11.64 43.37 1.99
C GLU A 69 12.96 42.98 1.34
N ARG A 70 13.58 43.92 0.61
CA ARG A 70 14.87 43.69 -0.04
C ARG A 70 16.01 43.62 0.98
N ASP A 71 16.01 44.53 1.94
CA ASP A 71 16.95 44.48 3.07
C ASP A 71 16.85 43.16 3.84
N LEU A 72 15.61 42.73 4.17
CA LEU A 72 15.38 41.44 4.82
C LEU A 72 15.80 40.26 3.95
N TYR A 73 15.59 40.34 2.63
CA TYR A 73 16.05 39.30 1.71
C TYR A 73 17.56 39.11 1.75
N ASP A 74 18.31 40.22 1.71
CA ASP A 74 19.77 40.20 1.67
C ASP A 74 20.36 39.79 3.04
N ARG A 75 19.95 40.45 4.14
CA ARG A 75 20.41 40.10 5.52
C ARG A 75 19.92 38.72 5.96
N GLY A 76 18.71 38.36 5.56
CA GLY A 76 18.09 37.07 5.87
C GLY A 76 18.61 35.90 5.04
N GLN A 77 19.51 36.15 4.08
CA GLN A 77 20.01 35.16 3.12
C GLN A 77 18.87 34.36 2.45
N VAL A 78 17.76 35.05 2.16
CA VAL A 78 16.50 34.39 1.75
C VAL A 78 16.65 33.68 0.42
N GLY A 79 17.51 34.17 -0.48
CA GLY A 79 17.84 33.49 -1.74
C GLY A 79 18.47 32.11 -1.53
N LEU A 80 19.44 32.01 -0.60
CA LEU A 80 20.08 30.74 -0.27
C LEU A 80 19.08 29.79 0.40
N LEU A 81 18.30 30.28 1.37
CA LEU A 81 17.23 29.49 1.99
C LEU A 81 16.23 28.99 0.93
N HIS A 82 15.84 29.83 -0.02
CA HIS A 82 14.94 29.43 -1.10
C HIS A 82 15.53 28.30 -1.95
N HIS A 83 16.80 28.43 -2.37
CA HIS A 83 17.50 27.40 -3.12
C HIS A 83 17.58 26.07 -2.37
N LEU A 84 17.91 26.10 -1.08
CA LEU A 84 17.97 24.89 -0.25
C LEU A 84 16.59 24.21 -0.13
N HIS A 85 15.52 25.00 0.02
CA HIS A 85 14.16 24.46 0.02
C HIS A 85 13.77 23.86 -1.33
N GLN A 86 14.16 24.46 -2.45
CA GLN A 86 13.90 23.88 -3.78
C GLN A 86 14.61 22.52 -3.95
N ARG A 87 15.87 22.41 -3.48
CA ARG A 87 16.60 21.15 -3.46
C ARG A 87 15.93 20.12 -2.54
N LEU A 88 15.47 20.54 -1.37
CA LEU A 88 14.74 19.68 -0.44
C LEU A 88 13.47 19.13 -1.10
N ASP A 89 12.66 20.00 -1.71
CA ASP A 89 11.43 19.62 -2.41
C ASP A 89 11.71 18.64 -3.55
N GLN A 90 12.80 18.82 -4.30
CA GLN A 90 13.22 17.90 -5.37
C GLN A 90 13.61 16.52 -4.82
N GLN A 91 14.35 16.46 -3.72
CA GLN A 91 14.73 15.19 -3.10
C GLN A 91 13.52 14.50 -2.47
N VAL A 92 12.59 15.25 -1.89
CA VAL A 92 11.30 14.71 -1.42
C VAL A 92 10.52 14.10 -2.59
N ALA A 93 10.38 14.81 -3.72
CA ALA A 93 9.73 14.27 -4.91
C ALA A 93 10.43 12.99 -5.41
N THR A 94 11.76 12.97 -5.39
CA THR A 94 12.57 11.79 -5.75
C THR A 94 12.30 10.62 -4.80
N ALA A 95 12.23 10.85 -3.48
CA ALA A 95 11.91 9.82 -2.49
C ALA A 95 10.49 9.24 -2.68
N TYR A 96 9.55 10.05 -3.16
CA TYR A 96 8.21 9.58 -3.55
C TYR A 96 8.18 8.86 -4.92
N GLY A 97 9.25 8.92 -5.71
CA GLY A 97 9.28 8.44 -7.09
C GLY A 97 8.44 9.30 -8.05
N TRP A 98 8.25 10.58 -7.71
CA TRP A 98 7.47 11.52 -8.51
C TRP A 98 8.32 12.22 -9.57
N ARG A 99 7.64 12.71 -10.61
CA ARG A 99 8.28 13.53 -11.66
C ARG A 99 8.50 14.95 -11.16
N ASP A 100 9.55 15.61 -11.64
CA ASP A 100 9.77 17.02 -11.37
C ASP A 100 8.63 17.88 -11.93
N GLY A 101 8.33 18.99 -11.25
CA GLY A 101 7.34 19.98 -11.71
C GLY A 101 5.87 19.57 -11.53
N MET A 102 5.55 18.63 -10.63
CA MET A 102 4.16 18.32 -10.31
C MET A 102 3.40 19.55 -9.80
N THR A 103 2.17 19.71 -10.28
CA THR A 103 1.27 20.75 -9.78
C THR A 103 0.75 20.39 -8.38
N ASN A 104 0.25 21.38 -7.62
CA ASN A 104 -0.37 21.14 -6.32
C ASN A 104 -1.53 20.12 -6.40
N GLN A 105 -2.33 20.18 -7.46
CA GLN A 105 -3.45 19.26 -7.66
C GLN A 105 -2.97 17.83 -7.98
N ALA A 106 -1.95 17.68 -8.82
CA ALA A 106 -1.37 16.38 -9.12
C ALA A 106 -0.72 15.76 -7.87
N THR A 107 0.00 16.58 -7.09
CA THR A 107 0.64 16.18 -5.83
C THR A 107 -0.40 15.70 -4.82
N LEU A 108 -1.51 16.45 -4.65
CA LEU A 108 -2.61 16.06 -3.79
C LEU A 108 -3.25 14.74 -4.24
N GLY A 109 -3.46 14.55 -5.54
CA GLY A 109 -3.98 13.30 -6.10
C GLY A 109 -3.10 12.10 -5.77
N ALA A 110 -1.79 12.22 -6.01
CA ALA A 110 -0.82 11.17 -5.71
C ALA A 110 -0.76 10.83 -4.21
N LEU A 111 -0.81 11.84 -3.33
CA LEU A 111 -0.86 11.62 -1.88
C LEU A 111 -2.13 10.88 -1.44
N LEU A 112 -3.29 11.23 -1.99
CA LEU A 112 -4.55 10.55 -1.67
C LEU A 112 -4.54 9.09 -2.13
N GLU A 113 -3.98 8.81 -3.30
CA GLU A 113 -3.81 7.45 -3.81
C GLU A 113 -2.86 6.64 -2.94
N LEU A 114 -1.70 7.21 -2.60
CA LEU A 114 -0.72 6.57 -1.71
C LEU A 114 -1.31 6.31 -0.33
N ASN A 115 -2.06 7.25 0.23
CA ASN A 115 -2.72 7.07 1.53
C ASN A 115 -3.73 5.90 1.51
N ARG A 116 -4.53 5.78 0.45
CA ARG A 116 -5.46 4.65 0.27
C ARG A 116 -4.70 3.32 0.19
N ALA A 117 -3.60 3.29 -0.58
CA ALA A 117 -2.77 2.09 -0.69
C ALA A 117 -2.15 1.70 0.66
N ARG A 118 -1.61 2.65 1.42
CA ARG A 118 -1.04 2.43 2.76
C ARG A 118 -2.08 1.90 3.73
N ARG A 119 -3.29 2.46 3.72
CA ARG A 119 -4.38 1.97 4.55
C ARG A 119 -4.71 0.50 4.27
N VAL A 120 -4.75 0.09 3.00
CA VAL A 120 -4.98 -1.33 2.62
C VAL A 120 -3.84 -2.23 3.09
N GLN A 121 -2.58 -1.76 3.04
CA GLN A 121 -1.41 -2.48 3.57
C GLN A 121 -1.49 -2.64 5.09
N GLU A 122 -1.81 -1.57 5.81
CA GLU A 122 -1.97 -1.59 7.27
C GLU A 122 -3.10 -2.51 7.72
N GLU A 123 -4.21 -2.55 6.98
CA GLU A 123 -5.32 -3.49 7.21
C GLU A 123 -4.86 -4.97 7.06
N ARG A 124 -3.84 -5.23 6.23
CA ARG A 124 -3.16 -6.53 6.09
C ARG A 124 -2.06 -6.78 7.13
N GLY A 125 -1.75 -5.79 7.95
CA GLY A 125 -0.68 -5.84 8.94
C GLY A 125 0.69 -5.41 8.42
N GLU A 126 0.79 -4.95 7.17
CA GLU A 126 2.01 -4.42 6.57
C GLU A 126 2.15 -2.93 6.92
N ILE A 127 2.73 -2.64 8.09
CA ILE A 127 2.96 -1.26 8.54
C ILE A 127 4.33 -0.77 8.08
N GLN A 128 4.37 0.31 7.31
CA GLN A 128 5.62 0.97 6.95
C GLN A 128 6.03 1.98 8.04
N PHE A 129 6.94 1.57 8.91
CA PHE A 129 7.49 2.46 9.95
C PHE A 129 8.57 3.37 9.36
N LEU A 130 8.50 4.67 9.68
CA LEU A 130 9.54 5.65 9.34
C LEU A 130 10.83 5.45 10.14
N ARG A 131 10.69 4.98 11.38
CA ARG A 131 11.79 4.60 12.26
C ARG A 131 11.44 3.23 12.87
N PRO A 132 11.64 2.13 12.12
CA PRO A 132 11.25 0.80 12.57
C PRO A 132 11.79 0.46 13.96
N SER A 133 13.07 0.79 14.21
CA SER A 133 13.74 0.57 15.51
C SER A 133 13.08 1.30 16.69
N TYR A 134 12.41 2.42 16.44
CA TYR A 134 11.74 3.21 17.49
C TYR A 134 10.23 2.89 17.59
N GLN A 135 9.59 2.57 16.46
CA GLN A 135 8.13 2.49 16.35
C GLN A 135 7.57 1.07 16.49
N ALA A 136 8.27 0.05 15.97
CA ALA A 136 7.71 -1.30 15.84
C ALA A 136 7.30 -1.95 17.18
N GLY A 137 8.00 -1.64 18.27
CA GLY A 137 7.68 -2.15 19.62
C GLY A 137 6.66 -1.32 20.40
N ARG A 138 6.27 -0.14 19.92
CA ARG A 138 5.36 0.79 20.63
C ARG A 138 3.96 0.84 20.04
N ILE A 139 3.83 0.48 18.76
CA ILE A 139 2.55 0.46 18.07
C ILE A 139 1.98 -0.95 18.18
N LYS A 140 0.89 -1.11 18.95
CA LYS A 140 0.07 -2.31 18.88
C LYS A 140 -0.66 -2.27 17.55
N SER A 141 -0.17 -2.99 16.55
CA SER A 141 -0.88 -3.12 15.28
C SER A 141 -2.27 -3.69 15.57
N SER A 142 -3.31 -2.96 15.20
CA SER A 142 -4.68 -3.50 15.17
C SER A 142 -4.90 -4.33 13.90
N ALA A 143 -3.83 -4.89 13.35
CA ALA A 143 -3.91 -5.83 12.25
C ALA A 143 -4.85 -6.93 12.73
N ARG A 144 -6.08 -6.93 12.22
CA ARG A 144 -6.81 -8.18 12.14
C ARG A 144 -5.83 -9.09 11.45
N ALA A 145 -5.54 -10.24 12.04
CA ALA A 145 -4.91 -11.31 11.30
C ALA A 145 -5.75 -11.45 10.03
N VAL A 146 -5.24 -10.93 8.91
CA VAL A 146 -5.68 -11.37 7.61
C VAL A 146 -5.19 -12.79 7.61
N GLN A 147 -6.05 -13.69 8.12
CA GLN A 147 -6.14 -15.01 7.56
C GLN A 147 -6.08 -14.75 6.08
N ILE A 148 -5.03 -15.27 5.44
CA ILE A 148 -4.97 -15.37 4.00
C ILE A 148 -6.11 -16.33 3.62
N GLU A 149 -7.35 -15.88 3.74
CA GLU A 149 -8.39 -16.24 2.81
C GLU A 149 -7.87 -15.66 1.51
N ALA A 150 -7.22 -16.53 0.75
CA ALA A 150 -6.90 -16.30 -0.64
C ALA A 150 -8.04 -15.48 -1.24
N LEU A 151 -7.68 -14.31 -1.78
CA LEU A 151 -8.54 -13.47 -2.59
C LEU A 151 -8.98 -14.29 -3.80
N LEU A 152 -9.99 -15.14 -3.62
CA LEU A 152 -10.80 -15.66 -4.71
C LEU A 152 -11.86 -14.60 -4.99
N ASP A 153 -11.39 -13.48 -5.53
CA ASP A 153 -12.27 -12.58 -6.25
C ASP A 153 -12.61 -13.24 -7.58
N ARG A 154 -13.61 -14.11 -7.53
CA ARG A 154 -14.59 -14.33 -8.60
C ARG A 154 -15.87 -14.75 -7.90
N THR A 155 -16.82 -13.85 -7.82
CA THR A 155 -18.26 -14.16 -7.83
C THR A 155 -18.60 -14.91 -9.11
N SER A 156 -18.14 -16.16 -9.20
CA SER A 156 -18.83 -17.18 -9.97
C SER A 156 -19.99 -17.60 -9.11
N THR A 157 -21.21 -17.37 -9.60
CA THR A 157 -22.41 -18.04 -9.11
C THR A 157 -22.12 -19.55 -9.13
N ARG A 158 -21.72 -20.12 -7.98
CA ARG A 158 -21.46 -21.56 -7.88
C ARG A 158 -22.78 -22.26 -8.16
N ALA A 159 -22.80 -23.24 -9.07
CA ALA A 159 -24.00 -24.03 -9.31
C ALA A 159 -24.29 -24.91 -8.09
N PRO A 160 -25.56 -25.22 -7.77
CA PRO A 160 -25.89 -26.22 -6.76
C PRO A 160 -25.33 -27.59 -7.17
N LEU A 161 -25.09 -28.46 -6.19
CA LEU A 161 -24.65 -29.83 -6.46
C LEU A 161 -25.71 -30.57 -7.29
N PRO A 162 -25.38 -31.13 -8.47
CA PRO A 162 -26.36 -31.85 -9.27
C PRO A 162 -26.98 -33.04 -8.55
N ASP A 163 -28.31 -33.19 -8.65
CA ASP A 163 -29.01 -34.30 -8.02
C ASP A 163 -28.95 -35.61 -8.81
N ALA A 164 -28.76 -35.54 -10.12
CA ALA A 164 -28.61 -36.71 -10.97
C ALA A 164 -27.18 -37.29 -10.86
N PRO A 165 -27.01 -38.58 -10.51
CA PRO A 165 -25.69 -39.18 -10.33
C PRO A 165 -24.78 -39.11 -11.57
N ALA A 166 -25.34 -39.29 -12.76
CA ALA A 166 -24.59 -39.20 -14.02
C ALA A 166 -24.06 -37.78 -14.30
N VAL A 167 -24.86 -36.76 -14.00
CA VAL A 167 -24.47 -35.36 -14.16
C VAL A 167 -23.39 -35.00 -13.13
N LEU A 168 -23.57 -35.43 -11.88
CA LEU A 168 -22.56 -35.24 -10.83
C LEU A 168 -21.23 -35.89 -11.22
N ALA A 169 -21.25 -37.12 -11.71
CA ALA A 169 -20.05 -37.83 -12.16
C ALA A 169 -19.32 -37.06 -13.29
N GLY A 170 -20.07 -36.56 -14.28
CA GLY A 170 -19.51 -35.76 -15.37
C GLY A 170 -18.82 -34.47 -14.89
N VAL A 171 -19.48 -33.72 -14.00
CA VAL A 171 -18.92 -32.48 -13.44
C VAL A 171 -17.67 -32.76 -12.59
N LEU A 172 -17.68 -33.80 -11.77
CA LEU A 172 -16.50 -34.17 -10.95
C LEU A 172 -15.31 -34.59 -11.82
N LEU A 173 -15.55 -35.33 -12.91
CA LEU A 173 -14.49 -35.70 -13.86
C LEU A 173 -13.88 -34.47 -14.54
N GLU A 174 -14.73 -33.55 -15.00
CA GLU A 174 -14.26 -32.31 -15.64
C GLU A 174 -13.41 -31.49 -14.68
N GLU A 175 -13.86 -31.35 -13.44
CA GLU A 175 -13.14 -30.63 -12.40
C GLU A 175 -11.79 -31.26 -12.04
N LEU A 176 -11.72 -32.59 -11.96
CA LEU A 176 -10.45 -33.30 -11.73
C LEU A 176 -9.48 -33.12 -12.90
N ARG A 177 -9.97 -33.20 -14.15
CA ARG A 177 -9.14 -33.00 -15.35
C ARG A 177 -8.68 -31.56 -15.51
N ARG A 178 -9.56 -30.59 -15.21
CA ARG A 178 -9.27 -29.16 -15.28
C ARG A 178 -8.10 -28.80 -14.38
N GLU A 179 -8.10 -29.33 -13.15
CA GLU A 179 -7.08 -29.06 -12.13
C GLU A 179 -5.80 -29.86 -12.34
N GLY A 180 -5.89 -31.08 -12.90
CA GLY A 180 -4.71 -31.87 -13.27
C GLY A 180 -3.84 -32.32 -12.09
N ARG A 181 -4.36 -32.27 -10.86
CA ARG A 181 -3.73 -32.74 -9.62
C ARG A 181 -4.74 -33.52 -8.76
N PRO A 182 -4.28 -34.37 -7.82
CA PRO A 182 -5.18 -35.01 -6.86
C PRO A 182 -5.98 -34.00 -6.04
N LEU A 183 -7.27 -34.27 -5.83
CA LEU A 183 -8.18 -33.42 -5.05
C LEU A 183 -8.94 -34.21 -3.99
N GLN A 184 -9.13 -33.59 -2.83
CA GLN A 184 -9.91 -34.15 -1.75
C GLN A 184 -11.43 -33.94 -1.96
N PRO A 185 -12.31 -34.84 -1.47
CA PRO A 185 -13.76 -34.66 -1.56
C PRO A 185 -14.27 -33.34 -0.98
N LEU A 186 -13.60 -32.82 0.07
CA LEU A 186 -13.90 -31.52 0.67
C LEU A 186 -13.56 -30.34 -0.25
N GLU A 187 -12.46 -30.43 -1.01
CA GLU A 187 -12.07 -29.41 -1.99
C GLU A 187 -13.07 -29.37 -3.15
N LEU A 188 -13.54 -30.54 -3.60
CA LEU A 188 -14.59 -30.66 -4.62
C LEU A 188 -15.93 -30.10 -4.12
N ALA A 189 -16.31 -30.40 -2.87
CA ALA A 189 -17.55 -29.88 -2.26
C ALA A 189 -17.62 -28.35 -2.22
N ARG A 190 -16.47 -27.67 -2.05
CA ARG A 190 -16.38 -26.19 -2.01
C ARG A 190 -16.74 -25.52 -3.34
N ARG A 191 -16.69 -26.25 -4.46
CA ARG A 191 -16.98 -25.71 -5.80
C ARG A 191 -18.46 -25.55 -6.10
N PHE A 192 -19.32 -26.23 -5.34
CA PHE A 192 -20.77 -26.17 -5.48
C PHE A 192 -21.40 -25.30 -4.40
N ASP A 193 -22.51 -24.66 -4.71
CA ASP A 193 -23.29 -23.86 -3.76
C ASP A 193 -23.95 -24.73 -2.67
N GLY A 194 -24.39 -24.09 -1.59
CA GLY A 194 -25.04 -24.71 -0.44
C GLY A 194 -24.08 -25.14 0.67
N ARG A 195 -24.64 -25.43 1.84
CA ARG A 195 -23.90 -25.77 3.07
C ARG A 195 -23.01 -26.99 2.86
N ILE A 196 -21.71 -26.80 3.08
CA ILE A 196 -20.73 -27.90 3.11
C ILE A 196 -20.97 -28.68 4.40
N GLY A 197 -21.29 -29.95 4.27
CA GLY A 197 -21.54 -30.84 5.39
C GLY A 197 -21.31 -32.29 4.98
N ARG A 198 -21.25 -33.18 5.96
CA ARG A 198 -20.90 -34.60 5.79
C ARG A 198 -21.66 -35.26 4.64
N ARG A 199 -22.98 -35.06 4.57
CA ARG A 199 -23.84 -35.59 3.49
C ARG A 199 -23.40 -35.20 2.07
N LYS A 200 -22.92 -33.96 1.87
CA LYS A 200 -22.45 -33.46 0.56
C LYS A 200 -21.11 -34.11 0.21
N THR A 201 -20.21 -34.20 1.18
CA THR A 201 -18.89 -34.83 1.02
C THR A 201 -19.00 -36.33 0.77
N ASP A 202 -19.82 -37.04 1.55
CA ASP A 202 -20.05 -38.49 1.40
C ASP A 202 -20.62 -38.81 0.01
N ARG A 203 -21.52 -37.97 -0.50
CA ARG A 203 -22.11 -38.15 -1.84
C ARG A 203 -21.07 -37.98 -2.96
N ILE A 204 -20.16 -37.03 -2.80
CA ILE A 204 -19.04 -36.83 -3.75
C ILE A 204 -18.08 -38.02 -3.66
N GLU A 205 -17.72 -38.45 -2.45
CA GLU A 205 -16.84 -39.60 -2.23
C GLU A 205 -17.43 -40.90 -2.81
N GLN A 206 -18.72 -41.15 -2.59
CA GLN A 206 -19.43 -42.29 -3.18
C GLN A 206 -19.40 -42.26 -4.71
N THR A 207 -19.60 -41.08 -5.31
CA THR A 207 -19.55 -40.93 -6.78
C THR A 207 -18.14 -41.15 -7.32
N LEU A 208 -17.11 -40.65 -6.63
CA LEU A 208 -15.71 -40.88 -7.00
C LEU A 208 -15.29 -42.34 -6.86
N ALA A 209 -15.79 -43.04 -5.83
CA ALA A 209 -15.58 -44.47 -5.67
C ALA A 209 -16.17 -45.27 -6.83
N ILE A 210 -17.39 -44.93 -7.28
CA ILE A 210 -18.01 -45.54 -8.46
C ILE A 210 -17.18 -45.26 -9.72
N LEU A 211 -16.73 -44.01 -9.90
CA LEU A 211 -15.89 -43.64 -11.05
C LEU A 211 -14.53 -44.35 -11.06
N ALA A 212 -13.98 -44.68 -9.89
CA ALA A 212 -12.75 -45.44 -9.80
C ALA A 212 -12.94 -46.92 -10.11
N VAL A 213 -14.07 -47.53 -9.71
CA VAL A 213 -14.43 -48.87 -10.17
C VAL A 213 -14.57 -48.89 -11.70
N ALA A 214 -15.12 -47.82 -12.29
CA ALA A 214 -15.22 -47.65 -13.74
C ALA A 214 -13.90 -47.24 -14.43
N GLY A 215 -12.78 -47.14 -13.69
CA GLY A 215 -11.46 -46.81 -14.23
C GLY A 215 -11.28 -45.36 -14.73
N SER A 216 -12.21 -44.45 -14.40
CA SER A 216 -12.18 -43.06 -14.87
C SER A 216 -11.43 -42.10 -13.92
N VAL A 217 -11.26 -42.51 -12.67
CA VAL A 217 -10.54 -41.77 -11.60
C VAL A 217 -9.71 -42.78 -10.81
N GLN A 218 -8.61 -42.34 -10.22
CA GLN A 218 -7.76 -43.12 -9.32
C GLN A 218 -7.73 -42.46 -7.95
N ARG A 219 -7.64 -43.27 -6.90
CA ARG A 219 -7.41 -42.80 -5.54
C ARG A 219 -5.91 -42.86 -5.25
N THR A 220 -5.37 -41.75 -4.81
CA THR A 220 -3.98 -41.59 -4.35
C THR A 220 -3.96 -41.20 -2.87
N ASP A 221 -2.79 -41.20 -2.25
CA ASP A 221 -2.63 -40.75 -0.86
C ASP A 221 -2.96 -39.25 -0.71
N GLU A 222 -2.78 -38.47 -1.77
CA GLU A 222 -3.04 -37.02 -1.80
C GLU A 222 -4.49 -36.67 -2.20
N GLY A 223 -5.28 -37.64 -2.67
CA GLY A 223 -6.69 -37.44 -3.06
C GLY A 223 -7.10 -38.21 -4.31
N TRP A 224 -8.22 -37.81 -4.91
CA TRP A 224 -8.74 -38.40 -6.16
C TRP A 224 -8.16 -37.68 -7.37
N PHE A 225 -7.78 -38.43 -8.41
CA PHE A 225 -7.14 -37.90 -9.60
C PHE A 225 -7.73 -38.53 -10.87
N SER A 226 -7.94 -37.73 -11.91
CA SER A 226 -8.32 -38.24 -13.24
C SER A 226 -7.23 -37.87 -14.25
N PRO A 227 -6.51 -38.85 -14.83
CA PRO A 227 -5.53 -38.56 -15.87
C PRO A 227 -6.26 -38.02 -17.12
N ARG A 228 -5.72 -36.95 -17.72
CA ARG A 228 -6.20 -36.48 -19.02
C ARG A 228 -5.92 -37.57 -20.04
N ARG A 229 -6.96 -38.12 -20.68
CA ARG A 229 -6.78 -38.91 -21.89
C ARG A 229 -6.35 -37.94 -22.99
N HIS A 230 -5.15 -38.12 -23.52
CA HIS A 230 -4.75 -37.55 -24.81
C HIS A 230 -5.63 -38.10 -25.93
#